data_AF-A0A842PA03-F1
#
_entry.id   AF-A0A842PA03-F1
#
_cell.length_a   1.000
_cell.length_b   1.000
_cell.length_c   1.000
_cell.angle_alpha   90.00
_cell.angle_beta   90.00
_cell.angle_gamma   90.00
#
_symmetry.space_group_name_H-M   'P 1'
#
loop_
_entity.id
_entity.type
_entity.pdbx_description
1 polymer ?
#
loop_
_entity_poly.entity_id
_entity_poly.type
_entity_poly.pdbx_seq_one_letter_code
_entity_poly.pdbx_strand_id
1 'polypeptide(L)'
;GPGLPPRLRELEWLEKAYKESDFAKLQRHHSLFYGTPKPFSIISGIPYTPGIEEKNRDMVTHYWENYEIIEKAAIWNNVPIVLAQCLKMFDDLLTGLDMAEDIKNVRVPDPESYSIANFTMLVHGLENASKSMEKVKRWTKEAGRGFMLLKNELDELTSKLKGIEAGTPGEDKADKMLKMIDDSARNMEILIDRIEDLSNRFSDDIKSVIEKAMGFIGKIPSEDTTSSVLRHIAKAESEISKIREDSMKAAKGIREMGGPLAMMLSSLKELKKITEAGVSEAEAEVVEERKGKDIELPDLSLNMGRGGGGA
;
A
#
# COMPACT_ATOMS: atom_id res chain seq x y z
N GLY A 1 12.40 31.41 8.40
CA GLY A 1 13.12 31.00 9.62
C GLY A 1 14.37 30.21 9.24
N PRO A 2 15.28 29.92 10.20
CA PRO A 2 16.40 29.01 9.95
C PRO A 2 15.82 27.59 9.89
N GLY A 3 16.09 26.71 8.94
CA GLY A 3 16.88 26.73 7.72
C GLY A 3 16.78 25.31 7.21
N LEU A 4 16.02 25.07 6.14
CA LEU A 4 15.97 23.75 5.48
C LEU A 4 17.43 23.28 5.23
N PRO A 5 17.77 22.02 5.52
CA PRO A 5 19.08 21.47 5.20
C PRO A 5 19.43 21.76 3.74
N PRO A 6 20.71 22.00 3.38
CA PRO A 6 21.12 22.48 2.06
C PRO A 6 20.53 21.69 0.87
N ARG A 7 20.30 20.38 1.03
CA ARG A 7 19.73 19.49 0.01
C ARG A 7 18.22 19.69 -0.25
N LEU A 8 17.48 20.27 0.69
CA LEU A 8 16.05 20.56 0.53
C LEU A 8 15.78 21.92 -0.13
N ARG A 9 16.75 22.86 -0.11
CA ARG A 9 16.65 24.10 -0.90
C ARG A 9 16.71 23.84 -2.40
N GLU A 10 17.45 22.81 -2.80
CA GLU A 10 17.52 22.38 -4.21
C GLU A 10 16.22 21.73 -4.69
N LEU A 11 15.22 21.56 -3.82
CA LEU A 11 13.89 21.03 -4.13
C LEU A 11 12.81 22.12 -4.30
N GLU A 12 13.18 23.40 -4.41
CA GLU A 12 12.24 24.48 -4.80
C GLU A 12 11.47 24.17 -6.10
N TRP A 13 12.05 23.37 -6.99
CA TRP A 13 11.37 22.91 -8.20
C TRP A 13 10.21 21.93 -7.92
N LEU A 14 10.24 21.17 -6.80
CA LEU A 14 9.08 20.36 -6.39
C LEU A 14 7.93 21.27 -6.00
N GLU A 15 8.21 22.33 -5.23
CA GLU A 15 7.20 23.31 -4.85
C GLU A 15 6.58 23.99 -6.08
N LYS A 16 7.40 24.34 -7.08
CA LYS A 16 6.90 24.81 -8.39
C LYS A 16 6.16 23.74 -9.18
N ALA A 17 6.62 22.50 -9.18
CA ALA A 17 5.95 21.40 -9.88
C ALA A 17 4.55 21.11 -9.31
N TYR A 18 4.36 21.26 -7.98
CA TYR A 18 3.05 21.17 -7.34
C TYR A 18 2.11 22.30 -7.74
N LYS A 19 2.64 23.50 -8.00
CA LYS A 19 1.88 24.70 -8.36
C LYS A 19 1.58 24.81 -9.86
N GLU A 20 2.42 24.24 -10.73
CA GLU A 20 2.40 24.52 -12.17
C GLU A 20 2.02 23.32 -13.07
N SER A 21 1.93 22.09 -12.54
CA SER A 21 1.72 20.87 -13.37
C SER A 21 0.26 20.39 -13.44
N ASP A 22 -0.15 19.94 -14.63
CA ASP A 22 -1.45 19.31 -14.91
C ASP A 22 -1.66 18.00 -14.12
N PHE A 23 -2.88 17.77 -13.63
CA PHE A 23 -3.18 16.85 -12.52
C PHE A 23 -2.97 15.36 -12.85
N ALA A 24 -3.12 14.96 -14.12
CA ALA A 24 -2.77 13.62 -14.59
C ALA A 24 -1.27 13.31 -14.46
N LYS A 25 -0.42 14.34 -14.29
CA LYS A 25 1.01 14.22 -13.99
C LYS A 25 1.30 14.32 -12.49
N LEU A 26 0.40 14.84 -11.65
CA LEU A 26 0.57 14.95 -10.19
C LEU A 26 0.55 13.60 -9.45
N GLN A 27 -0.23 12.63 -9.91
CA GLN A 27 -0.08 11.24 -9.46
C GLN A 27 1.32 10.69 -9.80
N ARG A 28 1.92 11.15 -10.91
CA ARG A 28 3.31 10.89 -11.30
C ARG A 28 4.35 11.65 -10.46
N HIS A 29 3.95 12.63 -9.65
CA HIS A 29 4.83 13.47 -8.83
C HIS A 29 5.03 12.97 -7.40
N HIS A 30 4.09 12.23 -6.81
CA HIS A 30 4.38 11.37 -5.64
C HIS A 30 5.07 10.07 -6.06
N SER A 31 4.76 9.58 -7.26
CA SER A 31 5.55 8.55 -7.94
C SER A 31 6.80 9.11 -8.66
N LEU A 32 7.17 10.40 -8.52
CA LEU A 32 8.44 10.88 -9.10
C LEU A 32 9.65 10.29 -8.37
N PHE A 33 9.49 9.84 -7.13
CA PHE A 33 10.52 9.07 -6.42
C PHE A 33 10.50 7.59 -6.78
N TYR A 34 9.48 7.17 -7.51
CA TYR A 34 9.29 5.81 -8.00
C TYR A 34 9.66 5.77 -9.48
N GLY A 35 10.86 5.30 -9.77
CA GLY A 35 11.27 4.98 -11.14
C GLY A 35 11.77 6.14 -12.00
N THR A 36 11.88 7.38 -11.50
CA THR A 36 12.51 8.47 -12.27
C THR A 36 13.94 8.81 -11.78
N PRO A 37 14.96 8.82 -12.66
CA PRO A 37 16.37 8.88 -12.25
C PRO A 37 16.83 10.14 -11.51
N LYS A 38 16.30 11.29 -11.93
CA LYS A 38 16.80 12.60 -11.49
C LYS A 38 16.38 12.95 -10.06
N PRO A 39 15.10 12.78 -9.65
CA PRO A 39 14.68 13.02 -8.27
C PRO A 39 15.30 12.05 -7.26
N PHE A 40 15.44 10.75 -7.63
CA PHE A 40 16.12 9.75 -6.79
C PHE A 40 17.56 10.16 -6.46
N SER A 41 18.31 10.60 -7.48
CA SER A 41 19.73 10.95 -7.32
C SER A 41 19.94 12.21 -6.50
N ILE A 42 19.01 13.18 -6.60
CA ILE A 42 19.06 14.41 -5.81
C ILE A 42 18.77 14.14 -4.32
N ILE A 43 17.80 13.28 -4.01
CA ILE A 43 17.41 12.97 -2.62
C ILE A 43 18.42 12.06 -1.93
N SER A 44 18.78 10.95 -2.57
CA SER A 44 19.67 9.96 -1.96
C SER A 44 21.15 10.34 -2.06
N GLY A 45 21.51 11.22 -3.01
CA GLY A 45 22.90 11.46 -3.40
C GLY A 45 23.54 10.30 -4.16
N ILE A 46 22.73 9.30 -4.59
CA ILE A 46 23.18 8.07 -5.25
C ILE A 46 22.61 8.01 -6.67
N PRO A 47 23.39 7.65 -7.70
CA PRO A 47 22.89 7.52 -9.06
C PRO A 47 21.76 6.47 -9.16
N TYR A 48 20.66 6.83 -9.81
CA TYR A 48 19.58 5.90 -10.09
C TYR A 48 20.04 4.77 -11.03
N THR A 49 19.72 3.53 -10.67
CA THR A 49 19.99 2.35 -11.50
C THR A 49 18.70 1.84 -12.13
N PRO A 50 18.55 1.83 -13.47
CA PRO A 50 17.40 1.25 -14.15
C PRO A 50 17.31 -0.27 -13.94
N GLY A 51 16.10 -0.82 -13.80
CA GLY A 51 15.85 -2.27 -13.65
C GLY A 51 15.91 -2.81 -12.22
N ILE A 52 16.06 -1.93 -11.22
CA ILE A 52 15.99 -2.27 -9.78
C ILE A 52 15.08 -1.30 -9.03
N GLU A 53 13.93 -1.00 -9.64
CA GLU A 53 12.96 0.00 -9.18
C GLU A 53 12.53 -0.23 -7.73
N GLU A 54 12.38 -1.49 -7.34
CA GLU A 54 12.02 -1.90 -5.98
C GLU A 54 13.08 -1.50 -4.94
N LYS A 55 14.37 -1.71 -5.25
CA LYS A 55 15.47 -1.33 -4.35
C LYS A 55 15.65 0.18 -4.25
N ASN A 56 15.50 0.89 -5.38
CA ASN A 56 15.53 2.35 -5.40
C ASN A 56 14.37 2.93 -4.55
N ARG A 57 13.20 2.31 -4.63
CA ARG A 57 12.02 2.66 -3.82
C ARG A 57 12.26 2.47 -2.32
N ASP A 58 12.82 1.33 -1.93
CA ASP A 58 13.05 1.02 -0.52
C ASP A 58 14.08 1.98 0.09
N MET A 59 15.11 2.38 -0.67
CA MET A 59 16.08 3.39 -0.23
C MET A 59 15.48 4.77 0.04
N VAL A 60 14.54 5.23 -0.80
CA VAL A 60 13.85 6.50 -0.55
C VAL A 60 12.97 6.39 0.68
N THR A 61 12.25 5.28 0.84
CA THR A 61 11.38 5.04 2.00
C THR A 61 12.18 5.07 3.31
N HIS A 62 13.34 4.41 3.34
CA HIS A 62 14.23 4.36 4.51
C HIS A 62 14.86 5.72 4.85
N TYR A 63 15.10 6.58 3.84
CA TYR A 63 15.59 7.94 4.07
C TYR A 63 14.59 8.79 4.87
N TRP A 64 13.29 8.60 4.66
CA TRP A 64 12.23 9.35 5.33
C TRP A 64 11.86 8.80 6.71
N GLU A 65 12.20 7.56 7.01
CA GLU A 65 11.85 6.86 8.26
C GLU A 65 12.33 7.59 9.54
N ASN A 66 13.40 8.41 9.42
CA ASN A 66 14.00 9.14 10.54
C ASN A 66 13.83 10.68 10.44
N TYR A 67 13.04 11.18 9.48
CA TYR A 67 12.91 12.62 9.27
C TYR A 67 11.87 13.23 10.22
N GLU A 68 12.32 13.81 11.33
CA GLU A 68 11.47 14.46 12.33
C GLU A 68 11.11 15.90 11.90
N ILE A 69 9.82 16.16 11.69
CA ILE A 69 9.33 17.45 11.20
C ILE A 69 9.17 18.43 12.37
N ILE A 70 9.94 19.53 12.34
CA ILE A 70 10.03 20.54 13.41
C ILE A 70 8.87 21.57 13.35
N GLU A 71 8.21 21.75 12.19
CA GLU A 71 7.08 22.68 12.02
C GLU A 71 5.72 21.98 12.15
N LYS A 72 4.86 22.46 13.06
CA LYS A 72 3.55 21.85 13.40
C LYS A 72 2.66 21.61 12.17
N ALA A 73 2.59 22.57 11.24
CA ALA A 73 1.80 22.45 10.00
C ALA A 73 2.40 21.44 9.01
N ALA A 74 3.69 21.14 9.11
CA ALA A 74 4.37 20.21 8.22
C ALA A 74 4.11 18.74 8.60
N ILE A 75 3.49 18.44 9.76
CA ILE A 75 3.01 17.09 10.12
C ILE A 75 2.04 16.55 9.06
N TRP A 76 1.21 17.43 8.47
CA TRP A 76 0.32 17.10 7.35
C TRP A 76 1.06 16.56 6.11
N ASN A 77 2.34 16.87 5.93
CA ASN A 77 3.12 16.34 4.81
C ASN A 77 3.44 14.84 4.95
N ASN A 78 3.29 14.26 6.14
CA ASN A 78 3.47 12.82 6.37
C ASN A 78 2.22 12.00 6.00
N VAL A 79 1.04 12.63 5.95
CA VAL A 79 -0.23 11.94 5.62
C VAL A 79 -0.17 11.26 4.24
N PRO A 80 0.26 11.93 3.15
CA PRO A 80 0.36 11.26 1.84
C PRO A 80 1.39 10.13 1.80
N ILE A 81 2.42 10.17 2.65
CA ILE A 81 3.47 9.14 2.72
C ILE A 81 2.88 7.85 3.30
N VAL A 82 2.23 7.94 4.45
CA VAL A 82 1.61 6.79 5.11
C VAL A 82 0.49 6.20 4.24
N LEU A 83 -0.33 7.05 3.60
CA LEU A 83 -1.36 6.58 2.66
C LEU A 83 -0.77 5.88 1.44
N ALA A 84 0.36 6.35 0.91
CA ALA A 84 1.05 5.66 -0.20
C ALA A 84 1.59 4.29 0.23
N GLN A 85 2.07 4.16 1.46
CA GLN A 85 2.50 2.86 2.00
C GLN A 85 1.33 1.89 2.18
N CYS A 86 0.16 2.38 2.60
CA CYS A 86 -1.07 1.57 2.65
C CYS A 86 -1.46 1.02 1.27
N LEU A 87 -1.42 1.86 0.23
CA LEU A 87 -1.69 1.44 -1.15
C LEU A 87 -0.65 0.44 -1.67
N LYS A 88 0.64 0.67 -1.39
CA LYS A 88 1.70 -0.28 -1.75
C LYS A 88 1.48 -1.64 -1.08
N MET A 89 1.17 -1.66 0.22
CA MET A 89 0.91 -2.91 0.94
C MET A 89 -0.27 -3.68 0.34
N PHE A 90 -1.27 -2.97 -0.17
CA PHE A 90 -2.38 -3.57 -0.91
C PHE A 90 -1.93 -4.17 -2.24
N ASP A 91 -1.11 -3.48 -3.03
CA ASP A 91 -0.58 -4.01 -4.30
C ASP A 91 0.35 -5.22 -4.08
N ASP A 92 1.20 -5.15 -3.05
CA ASP A 92 2.04 -6.26 -2.61
C ASP A 92 1.17 -7.44 -2.15
N LEU A 93 -0.01 -7.15 -1.55
CA LEU A 93 -1.02 -8.15 -1.20
C LEU A 93 -1.62 -8.85 -2.44
N LEU A 94 -1.97 -8.09 -3.48
CA LEU A 94 -2.52 -8.69 -4.70
C LEU A 94 -1.47 -9.55 -5.42
N THR A 95 -0.23 -9.06 -5.49
CA THR A 95 0.87 -9.78 -6.15
C THR A 95 1.19 -11.13 -5.50
N GLY A 96 1.16 -11.21 -4.17
CA GLY A 96 1.40 -12.49 -3.50
C GLY A 96 0.24 -13.47 -3.56
N LEU A 97 -1.00 -13.00 -3.79
CA LEU A 97 -2.11 -13.89 -4.14
C LEU A 97 -1.94 -14.48 -5.55
N ASP A 98 -1.38 -13.74 -6.50
CA ASP A 98 -1.09 -14.27 -7.84
C ASP A 98 -0.03 -15.38 -7.80
N MET A 99 0.95 -15.30 -6.88
CA MET A 99 1.92 -16.39 -6.67
C MET A 99 1.28 -17.71 -6.21
N ALA A 100 0.05 -17.67 -5.67
CA ALA A 100 -0.71 -18.88 -5.34
C ALA A 100 -1.29 -19.58 -6.58
N GLU A 101 -1.49 -18.87 -7.69
CA GLU A 101 -2.00 -19.45 -8.94
C GLU A 101 -1.04 -20.50 -9.52
N ASP A 102 0.27 -20.34 -9.32
CA ASP A 102 1.29 -21.32 -9.74
C ASP A 102 1.02 -22.73 -9.16
N ILE A 103 0.40 -22.79 -7.98
CA ILE A 103 0.12 -24.05 -7.29
C ILE A 103 -1.14 -24.72 -7.86
N LYS A 104 -2.12 -23.92 -8.30
CA LYS A 104 -3.30 -24.40 -9.03
C LYS A 104 -2.92 -25.01 -10.38
N ASN A 105 -1.84 -24.52 -10.98
CA ASN A 105 -1.37 -24.92 -12.31
C ASN A 105 -0.53 -26.20 -12.32
N VAL A 106 -0.43 -26.93 -11.20
CA VAL A 106 0.20 -28.25 -11.18
C VAL A 106 -0.53 -29.18 -12.13
N ARG A 107 0.17 -29.60 -13.19
CA ARG A 107 -0.34 -30.58 -14.14
C ARG A 107 -0.36 -31.95 -13.49
N VAL A 108 -1.55 -32.41 -13.14
CA VAL A 108 -1.78 -33.79 -12.73
C VAL A 108 -2.18 -34.60 -13.98
N PRO A 109 -1.40 -35.63 -14.38
CA PRO A 109 -1.76 -36.48 -15.51
C PRO A 109 -3.06 -37.25 -15.24
N ASP A 110 -3.72 -37.71 -16.31
CA ASP A 110 -4.88 -38.60 -16.18
C ASP A 110 -4.42 -39.90 -15.49
N PRO A 111 -5.11 -40.38 -14.43
CA PRO A 111 -4.82 -41.65 -13.79
C PRO A 111 -4.74 -42.86 -14.75
N GLU A 112 -5.48 -42.85 -15.87
CA GLU A 112 -5.43 -43.92 -16.88
C GLU A 112 -4.20 -43.82 -17.80
N SER A 113 -3.50 -42.68 -17.79
CA SER A 113 -2.32 -42.40 -18.61
C SER A 113 -0.99 -42.69 -17.90
N TYR A 114 -0.98 -43.65 -16.95
CA TYR A 114 0.21 -43.94 -16.16
C TYR A 114 1.44 -44.23 -17.04
N SER A 115 2.53 -43.54 -16.73
CA SER A 115 3.87 -43.86 -17.21
C SER A 115 4.88 -43.32 -16.20
N ILE A 116 6.09 -43.90 -16.18
CA ILE A 116 7.18 -43.42 -15.31
C ILE A 116 7.50 -41.94 -15.59
N ALA A 117 7.42 -41.52 -16.85
CA ALA A 117 7.61 -40.12 -17.25
C ALA A 117 6.53 -39.20 -16.65
N ASN A 118 5.25 -39.56 -16.79
CA ASN A 118 4.13 -38.81 -16.22
C ASN A 118 4.21 -38.74 -14.69
N PHE A 119 4.60 -39.84 -14.05
CA PHE A 119 4.77 -39.86 -12.61
C PHE A 119 5.94 -38.98 -12.15
N THR A 120 7.06 -39.01 -12.87
CA THR A 120 8.21 -38.13 -12.58
C THR A 120 7.85 -36.65 -12.74
N MET A 121 7.07 -36.31 -13.77
CA MET A 121 6.56 -34.95 -13.98
C MET A 121 5.64 -34.51 -12.84
N LEU A 122 4.73 -35.38 -12.38
CA LEU A 122 3.87 -35.09 -11.23
C LEU A 122 4.69 -34.82 -9.97
N VAL A 123 5.67 -35.68 -9.66
CA VAL A 123 6.57 -35.50 -8.51
C VAL A 123 7.27 -34.15 -8.57
N HIS A 124 7.82 -33.78 -9.73
CA HIS A 124 8.48 -32.49 -9.90
C HIS A 124 7.53 -31.30 -9.76
N GLY A 125 6.30 -31.42 -10.29
CA GLY A 125 5.24 -30.43 -10.11
C GLY A 125 4.88 -30.23 -8.65
N LEU A 126 4.75 -31.31 -7.88
CA LEU A 126 4.48 -31.27 -6.43
C LEU A 126 5.64 -30.62 -5.65
N GLU A 127 6.89 -30.90 -6.00
CA GLU A 127 8.04 -30.24 -5.35
C GLU A 127 8.03 -28.72 -5.57
N ASN A 128 7.76 -28.28 -6.81
CA ASN A 128 7.69 -26.86 -7.12
C ASN A 128 6.50 -26.20 -6.42
N ALA A 129 5.34 -26.85 -6.41
CA ALA A 129 4.17 -26.42 -5.66
C ALA A 129 4.44 -26.30 -4.16
N SER A 130 5.14 -27.26 -3.55
CA SER A 130 5.50 -27.19 -2.13
C SER A 130 6.39 -25.97 -1.84
N LYS A 131 7.36 -25.66 -2.71
CA LYS A 131 8.22 -24.47 -2.54
C LYS A 131 7.43 -23.18 -2.69
N SER A 132 6.52 -23.10 -3.67
CA SER A 132 5.65 -21.93 -3.84
C SER A 132 4.71 -21.77 -2.65
N MET A 133 4.15 -22.87 -2.14
CA MET A 133 3.27 -22.86 -0.97
C MET A 133 3.98 -22.34 0.27
N GLU A 134 5.24 -22.71 0.49
CA GLU A 134 6.05 -22.17 1.59
C GLU A 134 6.24 -20.65 1.47
N LYS A 135 6.40 -20.11 0.25
CA LYS A 135 6.47 -18.67 0.01
C LYS A 135 5.15 -17.99 0.35
N VAL A 136 4.03 -18.50 -0.17
CA VAL A 136 2.68 -17.97 0.12
C VAL A 136 2.40 -17.97 1.63
N LYS A 137 2.75 -19.06 2.33
CA LYS A 137 2.64 -19.14 3.80
C LYS A 137 3.42 -18.04 4.50
N ARG A 138 4.68 -17.79 4.12
CA ARG A 138 5.50 -16.72 4.74
C ARG A 138 4.92 -15.35 4.44
N TRP A 139 4.52 -15.15 3.20
CA TRP A 139 3.98 -13.90 2.73
C TRP A 139 2.68 -13.52 3.44
N THR A 140 1.72 -14.44 3.64
CA THR A 140 0.47 -14.14 4.37
C THR A 140 0.74 -13.67 5.80
N LYS A 141 1.74 -14.27 6.46
CA LYS A 141 2.20 -13.86 7.79
C LYS A 141 2.90 -12.50 7.78
N GLU A 142 3.64 -12.17 6.73
CA GLU A 142 4.33 -10.88 6.59
C GLU A 142 3.34 -9.76 6.28
N ALA A 143 2.38 -9.98 5.37
CA ALA A 143 1.33 -9.03 5.04
C ALA A 143 0.50 -8.64 6.29
N GLY A 144 0.05 -9.62 7.08
CA GLY A 144 -0.67 -9.35 8.33
C GLY A 144 0.12 -8.50 9.33
N ARG A 145 1.44 -8.70 9.44
CA ARG A 145 2.33 -7.85 10.26
C ARG A 145 2.51 -6.46 9.65
N GLY A 146 2.64 -6.37 8.33
CA GLY A 146 2.75 -5.11 7.60
C GLY A 146 1.55 -4.20 7.82
N PHE A 147 0.34 -4.74 7.72
CA PHE A 147 -0.89 -3.98 8.03
C PHE A 147 -0.93 -3.51 9.49
N MET A 148 -0.49 -4.34 10.45
CA MET A 148 -0.43 -3.92 11.85
C MET A 148 0.59 -2.78 12.10
N LEU A 149 1.75 -2.81 11.44
CA LEU A 149 2.76 -1.75 11.54
C LEU A 149 2.23 -0.43 10.99
N LEU A 150 1.71 -0.46 9.76
CA LEU A 150 1.12 0.72 9.11
C LEU A 150 -0.06 1.29 9.89
N LYS A 151 -0.87 0.43 10.52
CA LYS A 151 -1.93 0.88 11.42
C LYS A 151 -1.35 1.68 12.59
N ASN A 152 -0.27 1.21 13.22
CA ASN A 152 0.36 1.93 14.34
C ASN A 152 0.96 3.26 13.89
N GLU A 153 1.59 3.30 12.71
CA GLU A 153 2.10 4.55 12.12
C GLU A 153 0.96 5.54 11.85
N LEU A 154 -0.18 5.05 11.34
CA LEU A 154 -1.36 5.86 11.08
C LEU A 154 -1.98 6.39 12.38
N ASP A 155 -2.05 5.58 13.43
CA ASP A 155 -2.54 6.01 14.75
C ASP A 155 -1.63 7.04 15.40
N GLU A 156 -0.30 6.86 15.29
CA GLU A 156 0.67 7.82 15.80
C GLU A 156 0.55 9.15 15.06
N LEU A 157 0.44 9.11 13.73
CA LEU A 157 0.22 10.29 12.91
C LEU A 157 -1.11 10.99 13.28
N THR A 158 -2.18 10.22 13.40
CA THR A 158 -3.51 10.71 13.82
C THR A 158 -3.45 11.38 15.19
N SER A 159 -2.73 10.78 16.14
CA SER A 159 -2.54 11.33 17.48
C SER A 159 -1.75 12.65 17.46
N LYS A 160 -0.69 12.73 16.63
CA LYS A 160 0.09 13.97 16.43
C LYS A 160 -0.76 15.08 15.82
N LEU A 161 -1.64 14.76 14.87
CA LEU A 161 -2.56 15.71 14.26
C LEU A 161 -3.64 16.23 15.22
N LYS A 162 -4.11 15.41 16.18
CA LYS A 162 -5.07 15.83 17.20
C LYS A 162 -4.45 16.60 18.37
N GLY A 163 -3.28 16.16 18.83
CA GLY A 163 -2.65 16.65 20.06
C GLY A 163 -1.85 17.94 19.89
N ILE A 164 -1.57 18.33 18.64
CA ILE A 164 -0.83 19.53 18.30
C ILE A 164 -1.82 20.44 17.56
N GLU A 165 -1.75 21.76 17.80
CA GLU A 165 -2.30 22.78 16.89
C GLU A 165 -1.59 22.69 15.52
N ALA A 166 -1.68 21.55 14.85
CA ALA A 166 -1.13 21.30 13.53
C ALA A 166 -1.83 22.17 12.47
N GLY A 167 -2.90 22.87 12.88
CA GLY A 167 -3.77 23.63 12.02
C GLY A 167 -4.47 22.72 11.03
N THR A 168 -5.09 23.33 10.05
CA THR A 168 -5.77 22.64 8.97
C THR A 168 -4.80 22.44 7.80
N PRO A 169 -4.92 21.34 7.04
CA PRO A 169 -4.18 21.22 5.80
C PRO A 169 -4.70 22.30 4.85
N GLY A 170 -3.81 22.95 4.08
CA GLY A 170 -4.25 23.92 3.06
C GLY A 170 -5.27 23.30 2.10
N GLU A 171 -6.27 24.07 1.69
CA GLU A 171 -7.47 23.64 0.94
C GLU A 171 -7.17 22.64 -0.20
N ASP A 172 -6.25 22.99 -1.11
CA ASP A 172 -5.82 22.13 -2.23
C ASP A 172 -5.17 20.80 -1.81
N LYS A 173 -4.55 20.75 -0.63
CA LYS A 173 -3.95 19.53 -0.07
C LYS A 173 -4.99 18.68 0.64
N ALA A 174 -5.98 19.30 1.28
CA ALA A 174 -7.01 18.62 2.03
C ALA A 174 -7.86 17.72 1.11
N ASP A 175 -8.35 18.25 -0.01
CA ASP A 175 -9.14 17.48 -0.99
C ASP A 175 -8.38 16.26 -1.54
N LYS A 176 -7.08 16.43 -1.80
CA LYS A 176 -6.22 15.34 -2.28
C LYS A 176 -6.03 14.28 -1.21
N MET A 177 -5.81 14.69 0.04
CA MET A 177 -5.70 13.76 1.17
C MET A 177 -7.00 13.00 1.37
N LEU A 178 -8.16 13.68 1.34
CA LEU A 178 -9.46 13.04 1.44
C LEU A 178 -9.67 11.98 0.35
N LYS A 179 -9.30 12.29 -0.90
CA LYS A 179 -9.37 11.32 -1.99
C LYS A 179 -8.46 10.10 -1.76
N MET A 180 -7.21 10.31 -1.32
CA MET A 180 -6.29 9.21 -1.01
C MET A 180 -6.76 8.35 0.16
N ILE A 181 -7.38 8.98 1.18
CA ILE A 181 -7.99 8.28 2.32
C ILE A 181 -9.17 7.43 1.82
N ASP A 182 -10.03 7.99 0.97
CA ASP A 182 -11.18 7.28 0.40
C ASP A 182 -10.78 6.11 -0.48
N ASP A 183 -9.78 6.28 -1.34
CA ASP A 183 -9.27 5.20 -2.19
C ASP A 183 -8.62 4.09 -1.33
N SER A 184 -7.85 4.46 -0.30
CA SER A 184 -7.28 3.49 0.65
C SER A 184 -8.37 2.76 1.44
N ALA A 185 -9.35 3.48 1.96
CA ALA A 185 -10.46 2.91 2.73
C ALA A 185 -11.30 1.94 1.88
N ARG A 186 -11.63 2.34 0.64
CA ARG A 186 -12.36 1.48 -0.32
C ARG A 186 -11.59 0.20 -0.59
N ASN A 187 -10.28 0.28 -0.78
CA ASN A 187 -9.44 -0.90 -1.01
C ASN A 187 -9.45 -1.85 0.21
N MET A 188 -9.37 -1.31 1.44
CA MET A 188 -9.48 -2.12 2.66
C MET A 188 -10.86 -2.77 2.77
N GLU A 189 -11.94 -2.04 2.49
CA GLU A 189 -13.32 -2.56 2.50
C GLU A 189 -13.49 -3.72 1.51
N ILE A 190 -13.04 -3.55 0.26
CA ILE A 190 -13.08 -4.60 -0.76
C ILE A 190 -12.33 -5.86 -0.30
N LEU A 191 -11.16 -5.71 0.33
CA LEU A 191 -10.42 -6.87 0.83
C LEU A 191 -11.13 -7.54 1.98
N ILE A 192 -11.60 -6.78 2.98
CA ILE A 192 -12.32 -7.31 4.14
C ILE A 192 -13.52 -8.13 3.67
N ASP A 193 -14.32 -7.58 2.74
CA ASP A 193 -15.51 -8.24 2.20
C ASP A 193 -15.18 -9.54 1.44
N ARG A 194 -13.99 -9.63 0.83
CA ARG A 194 -13.58 -10.76 -0.01
C ARG A 194 -12.67 -11.75 0.69
N ILE A 195 -12.17 -11.46 1.88
CA ILE A 195 -11.06 -12.22 2.48
C ILE A 195 -11.43 -13.66 2.82
N GLU A 196 -12.66 -13.86 3.28
CA GLU A 196 -13.19 -15.18 3.60
C GLU A 196 -13.38 -16.01 2.33
N ASP A 197 -13.97 -15.39 1.30
CA ASP A 197 -14.13 -15.97 -0.03
C ASP A 197 -12.79 -16.37 -0.67
N LEU A 198 -11.77 -15.50 -0.57
CA LEU A 198 -10.42 -15.76 -1.06
C LEU A 198 -9.77 -16.93 -0.32
N SER A 199 -9.87 -16.96 1.01
CA SER A 199 -9.35 -18.05 1.85
C SER A 199 -9.99 -19.40 1.51
N ASN A 200 -11.31 -19.41 1.29
CA ASN A 200 -12.05 -20.63 0.96
C ASN A 200 -11.71 -21.12 -0.45
N ARG A 201 -11.75 -20.24 -1.47
CA ARG A 201 -11.39 -20.60 -2.85
C ARG A 201 -9.95 -21.11 -2.96
N PHE A 202 -9.01 -20.46 -2.27
CA PHE A 202 -7.63 -20.91 -2.20
C PHE A 202 -7.55 -22.33 -1.61
N SER A 203 -8.25 -22.60 -0.51
CA SER A 203 -8.25 -23.93 0.12
C SER A 203 -8.83 -25.00 -0.80
N ASP A 204 -9.92 -24.70 -1.49
CA ASP A 204 -10.62 -25.62 -2.39
C ASP A 204 -9.79 -25.96 -3.64
N ASP A 205 -9.14 -24.95 -4.24
CA ASP A 205 -8.26 -25.15 -5.41
C ASP A 205 -7.10 -26.09 -5.05
N ILE A 206 -6.45 -25.88 -3.90
CA ILE A 206 -5.35 -26.75 -3.42
C ILE A 206 -5.84 -28.16 -3.11
N LYS A 207 -7.00 -28.28 -2.45
CA LYS A 207 -7.62 -29.57 -2.14
C LYS A 207 -7.88 -30.36 -3.43
N SER A 208 -8.40 -29.71 -4.47
CA SER A 208 -8.64 -30.36 -5.78
C SER A 208 -7.35 -30.90 -6.40
N VAL A 209 -6.24 -30.14 -6.36
CA VAL A 209 -4.94 -30.60 -6.87
C VAL A 209 -4.44 -31.81 -6.08
N ILE A 210 -4.53 -31.77 -4.74
CA ILE A 210 -4.12 -32.88 -3.87
C ILE A 210 -4.95 -34.14 -4.16
N GLU A 211 -6.27 -34.02 -4.28
CA GLU A 211 -7.15 -35.17 -4.55
C GLU A 211 -6.84 -35.81 -5.91
N LYS A 212 -6.62 -34.99 -6.95
CA LYS A 212 -6.20 -35.49 -8.27
C LYS A 212 -4.85 -36.20 -8.20
N ALA A 213 -3.86 -35.63 -7.51
CA ALA A 213 -2.53 -36.21 -7.39
C ALA A 213 -2.56 -37.55 -6.63
N MET A 214 -3.30 -37.63 -5.52
CA MET A 214 -3.51 -38.90 -4.80
C MET A 214 -4.27 -39.91 -5.65
N GLY A 215 -5.25 -39.48 -6.44
CA GLY A 215 -5.97 -40.34 -7.39
C GLY A 215 -5.07 -40.94 -8.47
N PHE A 216 -4.13 -40.16 -9.01
CA PHE A 216 -3.11 -40.67 -9.93
C PHE A 216 -2.19 -41.69 -9.26
N ILE A 217 -1.66 -41.37 -8.08
CA ILE A 217 -0.76 -42.26 -7.32
C ILE A 217 -1.45 -43.58 -6.94
N GLY A 218 -2.72 -43.52 -6.53
CA GLY A 218 -3.49 -44.70 -6.11
C GLY A 218 -3.87 -45.65 -7.25
N LYS A 219 -3.77 -45.22 -8.52
CA LYS A 219 -4.03 -46.06 -9.70
C LYS A 219 -2.75 -46.59 -10.36
N ILE A 220 -1.58 -46.41 -9.76
CA ILE A 220 -0.33 -47.00 -10.29
C ILE A 220 -0.48 -48.53 -10.33
N PRO A 221 -0.28 -49.18 -11.50
CA PRO A 221 -0.41 -50.63 -11.62
C PRO A 221 0.55 -51.36 -10.67
N SER A 222 0.07 -52.38 -9.96
CA SER A 222 0.87 -53.11 -8.97
C SER A 222 2.12 -53.76 -9.57
N GLU A 223 2.03 -54.17 -10.84
CA GLU A 223 3.12 -54.75 -11.63
C GLU A 223 4.27 -53.77 -11.93
N ASP A 224 4.01 -52.46 -11.91
CA ASP A 224 5.00 -51.41 -12.15
C ASP A 224 5.64 -50.85 -10.86
N THR A 225 5.25 -51.39 -9.69
CA THR A 225 5.67 -50.89 -8.36
C THR A 225 7.09 -51.33 -7.96
N THR A 226 8.07 -50.96 -8.77
CA THR A 226 9.49 -51.19 -8.46
C THR A 226 9.96 -50.37 -7.25
N SER A 227 11.10 -50.72 -6.64
CA SER A 227 11.68 -49.95 -5.52
C SER A 227 11.92 -48.47 -5.85
N SER A 228 12.21 -48.15 -7.12
CA SER A 228 12.35 -46.77 -7.59
C SER A 228 10.99 -46.05 -7.58
N VAL A 229 9.94 -46.69 -8.09
CA VAL A 229 8.57 -46.17 -8.08
C VAL A 229 8.08 -45.97 -6.64
N LEU A 230 8.33 -46.91 -5.74
CA LEU A 230 8.02 -46.76 -4.30
C LEU A 230 8.69 -45.54 -3.67
N ARG A 231 9.95 -45.27 -4.02
CA ARG A 231 10.66 -44.07 -3.55
C ARG A 231 10.03 -42.79 -4.08
N HIS A 232 9.61 -42.77 -5.34
CA HIS A 232 8.89 -41.64 -5.92
C HIS A 232 7.50 -41.45 -5.31
N ILE A 233 6.79 -42.52 -4.94
CA ILE A 233 5.51 -42.47 -4.22
C ILE A 233 5.72 -41.82 -2.86
N ALA A 234 6.67 -42.32 -2.06
CA ALA A 234 6.97 -41.75 -0.75
C ALA A 234 7.37 -40.27 -0.83
N LYS A 235 8.10 -39.89 -1.90
CA LYS A 235 8.44 -38.49 -2.17
C LYS A 235 7.20 -37.65 -2.50
N ALA A 236 6.33 -38.11 -3.40
CA ALA A 236 5.10 -37.42 -3.74
C ALA A 236 4.19 -37.24 -2.53
N GLU A 237 4.02 -38.27 -1.71
CA GLU A 237 3.22 -38.23 -0.47
C GLU A 237 3.79 -37.24 0.55
N SER A 238 5.11 -37.17 0.67
CA SER A 238 5.79 -36.18 1.52
C SER A 238 5.51 -34.75 1.05
N GLU A 239 5.64 -34.48 -0.26
CA GLU A 239 5.35 -33.15 -0.82
C GLU A 239 3.86 -32.80 -0.70
N ILE A 240 2.94 -33.74 -0.95
CA ILE A 240 1.50 -33.54 -0.73
C ILE A 240 1.21 -33.18 0.72
N SER A 241 1.85 -33.86 1.67
CA SER A 241 1.68 -33.59 3.11
C SER A 241 2.14 -32.17 3.47
N LYS A 242 3.28 -31.73 2.93
CA LYS A 242 3.77 -30.35 3.10
C LYS A 242 2.83 -29.32 2.49
N ILE A 243 2.36 -29.54 1.25
CA ILE A 243 1.40 -28.64 0.58
C ILE A 243 0.12 -28.55 1.40
N ARG A 244 -0.39 -29.67 1.93
CA ARG A 244 -1.58 -29.68 2.79
C ARG A 244 -1.37 -28.87 4.07
N GLU A 245 -0.25 -29.07 4.77
CA GLU A 245 0.02 -28.33 6.01
C GLU A 245 0.19 -26.84 5.75
N ASP A 246 1.00 -26.47 4.76
CA ASP A 246 1.31 -25.08 4.47
C ASP A 246 0.11 -24.34 3.85
N SER A 247 -0.75 -25.02 3.08
CA SER A 247 -1.99 -24.43 2.57
C SER A 247 -2.98 -24.11 3.69
N MET A 248 -3.15 -24.99 4.69
CA MET A 248 -3.99 -24.68 5.85
C MET A 248 -3.47 -23.46 6.61
N LYS A 249 -2.14 -23.35 6.77
CA LYS A 249 -1.50 -22.19 7.41
C LYS A 249 -1.65 -20.92 6.58
N ALA A 250 -1.50 -21.00 5.27
CA ALA A 250 -1.69 -19.87 4.36
C ALA A 250 -3.14 -19.41 4.33
N ALA A 251 -4.11 -20.33 4.19
CA ALA A 251 -5.54 -20.01 4.22
C ALA A 251 -5.97 -19.35 5.54
N LYS A 252 -5.45 -19.86 6.66
CA LYS A 252 -5.61 -19.24 7.97
C LYS A 252 -4.99 -17.84 8.00
N GLY A 253 -3.77 -17.69 7.51
CA GLY A 253 -3.09 -16.39 7.40
C GLY A 253 -3.89 -15.39 6.59
N ILE A 254 -4.45 -15.80 5.44
CA ILE A 254 -5.34 -14.96 4.62
C ILE A 254 -6.51 -14.47 5.46
N ARG A 255 -7.22 -15.37 6.16
CA ARG A 255 -8.38 -15.01 6.98
C ARG A 255 -8.01 -14.09 8.15
N GLU A 256 -6.88 -14.35 8.81
CA GLU A 256 -6.41 -13.58 9.96
C GLU A 256 -6.02 -12.14 9.60
N MET A 257 -5.73 -11.83 8.33
CA MET A 257 -5.50 -10.46 7.88
C MET A 257 -6.75 -9.57 7.99
N GLY A 258 -7.95 -10.13 8.10
CA GLY A 258 -9.19 -9.36 8.20
C GLY A 258 -9.21 -8.44 9.42
N GLY A 259 -8.62 -8.87 10.54
CA GLY A 259 -8.49 -8.04 11.75
C GLY A 259 -7.62 -6.80 11.53
N PRO A 260 -6.34 -6.95 11.14
CA PRO A 260 -5.46 -5.84 10.80
C PRO A 260 -6.05 -4.87 9.76
N LEU A 261 -6.69 -5.39 8.70
CA LEU A 261 -7.35 -4.57 7.68
C LEU A 261 -8.50 -3.75 8.27
N ALA A 262 -9.35 -4.35 9.12
CA ALA A 262 -10.45 -3.64 9.77
C ALA A 262 -9.96 -2.55 10.74
N MET A 263 -8.88 -2.82 11.48
CA MET A 263 -8.24 -1.81 12.34
C MET A 263 -7.70 -0.65 11.51
N MET A 264 -6.98 -0.93 10.41
CA MET A 264 -6.48 0.10 9.51
C MET A 264 -7.61 0.92 8.89
N LEU A 265 -8.70 0.28 8.46
CA LEU A 265 -9.89 0.97 7.95
C LEU A 265 -10.48 1.93 9.00
N SER A 266 -10.51 1.53 10.27
CA SER A 266 -10.94 2.40 11.36
C SER A 266 -10.02 3.62 11.50
N SER A 267 -8.70 3.42 11.50
CA SER A 267 -7.70 4.50 11.58
C SER A 267 -7.78 5.45 10.37
N LEU A 268 -8.06 4.93 9.17
CA LEU A 268 -8.29 5.73 7.96
C LEU A 268 -9.57 6.58 8.09
N LYS A 269 -10.66 6.01 8.61
CA LYS A 269 -11.92 6.74 8.88
C LYS A 269 -11.72 7.83 9.94
N GLU A 270 -10.85 7.61 10.90
CA GLU A 270 -10.49 8.60 11.90
C GLU A 270 -9.66 9.75 11.31
N LEU A 271 -8.64 9.42 10.51
CA LEU A 271 -7.85 10.40 9.76
C LEU A 271 -8.75 11.24 8.83
N LYS A 272 -9.72 10.61 8.17
CA LYS A 272 -10.71 11.29 7.33
C LYS A 272 -11.46 12.38 8.11
N LYS A 273 -12.03 12.04 9.27
CA LYS A 273 -12.77 12.99 10.12
C LYS A 273 -11.95 14.21 10.52
N ILE A 274 -10.68 14.01 10.86
CA ILE A 274 -9.78 15.12 11.24
C ILE A 274 -9.51 16.02 10.02
N THR A 275 -9.31 15.40 8.86
CA THR A 275 -9.08 16.13 7.61
C THR A 275 -10.32 16.94 7.21
N GLU A 276 -11.52 16.35 7.30
CA GLU A 276 -12.81 17.03 7.01
C GLU A 276 -13.11 18.16 8.01
N ALA A 277 -12.87 17.94 9.31
CA ALA A 277 -13.05 18.98 10.32
C ALA A 277 -12.15 20.19 10.06
N GLY A 278 -10.90 19.94 9.63
CA GLY A 278 -9.99 21.01 9.24
C GLY A 278 -10.42 21.77 7.98
N VAL A 279 -11.07 21.11 7.01
CA VAL A 279 -11.64 21.80 5.83
C VAL A 279 -12.80 22.71 6.23
N SER A 280 -13.70 22.22 7.08
CA SER A 280 -14.87 23.00 7.52
C SER A 280 -14.51 24.22 8.37
N GLU A 281 -13.44 24.15 9.17
CA GLU A 281 -12.94 25.29 9.95
C GLU A 281 -12.24 26.32 9.06
N ALA A 282 -11.48 25.88 8.04
CA ALA A 282 -10.85 26.78 7.07
C ALA A 282 -11.88 27.54 6.21
N GLU A 283 -12.96 26.87 5.79
CA GLU A 283 -14.08 27.53 5.08
C GLU A 283 -14.76 28.60 5.94
N ALA A 284 -14.90 28.36 7.26
CA ALA A 284 -15.49 29.32 8.18
C ALA A 284 -14.61 30.56 8.38
N GLU A 285 -13.28 30.40 8.51
CA GLU A 285 -12.34 31.51 8.61
C GLU A 285 -12.27 32.36 7.32
N VAL A 286 -12.32 31.73 6.14
CA VAL A 286 -12.36 32.45 4.86
C VAL A 286 -13.67 33.24 4.69
N VAL A 287 -14.78 32.74 5.23
CA VAL A 287 -16.07 33.46 5.22
C VAL A 287 -16.07 34.62 6.23
N GLU A 288 -15.43 34.47 7.39
CA GLU A 288 -15.25 35.58 8.35
C GLU A 288 -14.29 36.66 7.83
N GLU A 289 -13.16 36.29 7.23
CA GLU A 289 -12.24 37.26 6.61
C GLU A 289 -12.90 38.05 5.47
N ARG A 290 -13.84 37.43 4.74
CA ARG A 290 -14.64 38.10 3.71
C ARG A 290 -15.72 39.01 4.28
N LYS A 291 -16.21 38.77 5.51
CA LYS A 291 -17.12 39.67 6.24
C LYS A 291 -16.40 40.79 7.00
N GLY A 292 -15.11 40.61 7.33
CA GLY A 292 -14.28 41.60 8.02
C GLY A 292 -13.72 42.74 7.14
N LYS A 293 -14.06 42.78 5.85
CA LYS A 293 -13.66 43.84 4.91
C LYS A 293 -14.84 44.73 4.46
N ASP A 294 -15.71 45.12 5.38
CA ASP A 294 -16.41 46.40 5.22
C ASP A 294 -15.44 47.52 5.61
N ILE A 295 -14.68 47.98 4.62
CA ILE A 295 -13.92 49.22 4.72
C ILE A 295 -14.96 50.35 4.73
N GLU A 296 -15.25 50.90 5.92
CA GLU A 296 -15.83 52.23 6.01
C GLU A 296 -14.89 53.20 5.30
N LEU A 297 -15.28 53.62 4.09
CA LEU A 297 -14.60 54.67 3.36
C LEU A 297 -14.71 55.98 4.16
N PRO A 298 -13.62 56.74 4.34
CA PRO A 298 -13.69 58.02 5.00
C PRO A 298 -14.51 59.01 4.16
N ASP A 299 -15.42 59.73 4.82
CA ASP A 299 -16.22 60.79 4.22
C ASP A 299 -15.31 61.94 3.75
N LEU A 300 -15.17 62.07 2.42
CA LEU A 300 -14.37 63.10 1.75
C LEU A 300 -15.25 64.27 1.30
N SER A 301 -16.10 64.80 2.19
CA SER A 301 -16.70 66.11 1.99
C SER A 301 -15.62 67.21 2.10
N LEU A 302 -15.08 67.59 0.94
CA LEU A 302 -14.14 68.67 0.70
C LEU A 302 -14.64 70.01 1.26
N ASN A 303 -13.99 70.49 2.31
CA ASN A 303 -14.08 71.87 2.79
C ASN A 303 -13.05 72.71 2.00
N MET A 304 -13.49 73.35 0.92
CA MET A 304 -12.62 74.28 0.17
C MET A 304 -12.58 75.66 0.84
N GLY A 305 -11.37 76.07 1.23
CA GLY A 305 -10.88 77.42 0.88
C GLY A 305 -11.14 78.56 1.85
N ARG A 306 -10.10 78.80 2.67
CA ARG A 306 -9.86 79.93 3.58
C ARG A 306 -9.63 81.26 2.83
N GLY A 307 -10.35 82.31 3.24
CA GLY A 307 -9.91 83.70 3.44
C GLY A 307 -9.12 84.48 2.36
N GLY A 308 -9.70 85.60 1.92
CA GLY A 308 -9.16 86.93 2.24
C GLY A 308 -8.39 87.72 1.16
N GLY A 309 -9.08 88.69 0.54
CA GLY A 309 -8.69 90.12 0.53
C GLY A 309 -7.79 90.67 -0.60
N GLY A 310 -8.29 91.70 -1.30
CA GLY A 310 -7.45 92.70 -1.97
C GLY A 310 -8.12 93.52 -3.09
N ALA A 311 -8.40 94.79 -2.77
CA ALA A 311 -8.71 95.96 -3.64
C ALA A 311 -10.06 96.01 -4.37
#